data_AF-A0A3B9SYZ1-F1
#
_entry.id   AF-A0A3B9SYZ1-F1
#
_cell.length_a   1.000
_cell.length_b   1.000
_cell.length_c   1.000
_cell.angle_alpha   90.00
_cell.angle_beta   90.00
_cell.angle_gamma   90.00
#
_symmetry.space_group_name_H-M   'P 1'
#
loop_
_entity.id
_entity.type
_entity.pdbx_description
1 polymer ?
#
loop_
_entity_poly.entity_id
_entity_poly.type
_entity_poly.pdbx_seq_one_letter_code
_entity_poly.pdbx_strand_id
1 'polypeptide(L)'
;MSRGYRDGDSKRYFDWLYYAAIDLRTAKLLLDDPRCYNMVAFHCQQSVEKALKGYLLWRRHRLYDGHNLPFLCKQAMQEDEHFRERIALASEINHYYIESRYPADFLLSLDEETAMKLIVDTSDMLTFVNSLVKFDFSSYHAKKSSVGKAG
;
A
#
# COMPACT_ATOMS: atom_id res chain seq x y z
N MET A 1 -0.87 -11.22 16.19
CA MET A 1 -1.06 -10.27 17.30
C MET A 1 -1.33 -8.90 16.72
N SER A 2 -2.48 -8.31 17.06
CA SER A 2 -2.85 -6.94 16.66
C SER A 2 -1.92 -5.96 17.38
N ARG A 3 -1.17 -5.13 16.64
CA ARG A 3 -0.55 -3.94 17.21
C ARG A 3 -1.63 -2.87 17.22
N GLY A 4 -2.13 -2.51 18.39
CA GLY A 4 -3.10 -1.43 18.54
C GLY A 4 -2.58 -0.09 18.01
N TYR A 5 -3.52 0.83 17.74
CA TYR A 5 -3.29 2.23 17.46
C TYR A 5 -2.14 2.79 18.30
N ARG A 6 -1.04 3.24 17.65
CA ARG A 6 0.05 3.92 18.35
C ARG A 6 -0.29 5.40 18.46
N ASP A 7 -0.05 6.01 19.61
CA ASP A 7 -0.20 7.45 19.83
C ASP A 7 0.62 8.33 18.85
N GLY A 8 1.56 7.74 18.09
CA GLY A 8 2.37 8.42 17.07
C GLY A 8 1.87 8.27 15.62
N ASP A 9 0.81 7.50 15.34
CA ASP A 9 0.33 7.31 13.97
C ASP A 9 -0.32 8.60 13.44
N SER A 10 0.01 8.98 12.19
CA SER A 10 -0.56 10.18 11.60
C SER A 10 -2.07 10.07 11.47
N LYS A 11 -2.77 11.10 11.95
CA LYS A 11 -4.21 11.29 11.75
C LYS A 11 -4.54 11.95 10.40
N ARG A 12 -3.54 12.17 9.54
CA ARG A 12 -3.71 12.79 8.22
C ARG A 12 -3.69 11.71 7.15
N TYR A 13 -4.84 11.45 6.53
CA TYR A 13 -4.97 10.43 5.47
C TYR A 13 -4.01 10.64 4.29
N PHE A 14 -3.66 11.89 3.95
CA PHE A 14 -2.68 12.16 2.89
C PHE A 14 -1.24 11.70 3.23
N ASP A 15 -0.85 11.68 4.51
CA ASP A 15 0.46 11.11 4.88
C ASP A 15 0.50 9.62 4.53
N TRP A 16 -0.61 8.89 4.80
CA TRP A 16 -0.73 7.48 4.46
C TRP A 16 -0.67 7.22 2.94
N LEU A 17 -1.38 8.03 2.15
CA LEU A 17 -1.35 7.91 0.67
C LEU A 17 0.01 8.27 0.07
N TYR A 18 0.71 9.23 0.67
CA TYR A 18 2.09 9.54 0.29
C TYR A 18 3.01 8.34 0.51
N TYR A 19 2.99 7.74 1.72
CA TYR A 19 3.82 6.57 1.99
C TYR A 19 3.40 5.35 1.16
N ALA A 20 2.11 5.17 0.85
CA ALA A 20 1.66 4.14 -0.08
C ALA A 20 2.31 4.30 -1.47
N ALA A 21 2.36 5.51 -1.99
CA ALA A 21 3.02 5.80 -3.26
C ALA A 21 4.55 5.60 -3.20
N ILE A 22 5.19 5.91 -2.07
CA ILE A 22 6.62 5.62 -1.85
C ILE A 22 6.88 4.10 -1.85
N ASP A 23 6.01 3.30 -1.23
CA ASP A 23 6.13 1.85 -1.26
C ASP A 23 6.01 1.29 -2.68
N LEU A 24 5.01 1.71 -3.46
CA LEU A 24 4.89 1.29 -4.87
C LEU A 24 6.12 1.71 -5.70
N ARG A 25 6.66 2.90 -5.46
CA ARG A 25 7.90 3.35 -6.12
C ARG A 25 9.08 2.46 -5.76
N THR A 26 9.21 2.08 -4.48
CA THR A 26 10.26 1.19 -4.01
C THR A 26 10.14 -0.19 -4.64
N ALA A 27 8.92 -0.76 -4.71
CA ALA A 27 8.67 -2.04 -5.39
C ALA A 27 9.16 -2.02 -6.85
N LYS A 28 8.88 -0.94 -7.59
CA LYS A 28 9.34 -0.77 -8.98
C LYS A 28 10.87 -0.72 -9.11
N LEU A 29 11.56 -0.07 -8.17
CA LEU A 29 13.03 0.01 -8.17
C LEU A 29 13.71 -1.33 -7.86
N LEU A 30 13.02 -2.21 -7.12
CA LEU A 30 13.55 -3.52 -6.71
C LEU A 30 13.32 -4.62 -7.76
N LEU A 31 12.50 -4.36 -8.79
CA LEU A 31 12.15 -5.35 -9.81
C LEU A 31 13.35 -5.79 -10.65
N ASP A 32 14.36 -4.93 -10.82
CA ASP A 32 15.54 -5.22 -11.66
C ASP A 32 16.49 -6.27 -11.02
N ASP A 33 16.31 -6.60 -9.74
CA ASP A 33 17.10 -7.62 -9.05
C ASP A 33 16.21 -8.82 -8.66
N PRO A 34 16.37 -9.99 -9.31
CA PRO A 34 15.59 -11.19 -9.00
C PRO A 34 15.69 -11.65 -7.54
N ARG A 35 16.77 -11.30 -6.84
CA ARG A 35 16.94 -11.60 -5.40
C ARG A 35 16.01 -10.77 -4.52
N CYS A 36 15.43 -9.71 -5.07
CA CYS A 36 14.57 -8.76 -4.38
C CYS A 36 13.07 -8.97 -4.64
N TYR A 37 12.63 -9.98 -5.39
CA TYR A 37 11.20 -10.18 -5.66
C TYR A 37 10.34 -10.36 -4.40
N ASN A 38 10.88 -10.98 -3.35
CA ASN A 38 10.20 -11.02 -2.04
C ASN A 38 10.00 -9.62 -1.44
N MET A 39 10.97 -8.73 -1.64
CA MET A 39 10.87 -7.32 -1.22
C MET A 39 9.90 -6.53 -2.11
N VAL A 40 9.78 -6.86 -3.40
CA VAL A 40 8.72 -6.34 -4.27
C VAL A 40 7.35 -6.67 -3.68
N ALA A 41 7.08 -7.95 -3.39
CA ALA A 41 5.82 -8.38 -2.78
C ALA A 41 5.56 -7.69 -1.42
N PHE A 42 6.60 -7.54 -0.59
CA PHE A 42 6.52 -6.82 0.68
C PHE A 42 6.06 -5.36 0.49
N HIS A 43 6.70 -4.61 -0.41
CA HIS A 43 6.33 -3.22 -0.68
C HIS A 43 4.96 -3.09 -1.36
N CYS A 44 4.58 -4.03 -2.22
CA CYS A 44 3.23 -4.09 -2.77
C CYS A 44 2.17 -4.23 -1.66
N GLN A 45 2.37 -5.13 -0.70
CA GLN A 45 1.46 -5.28 0.44
C GLN A 45 1.40 -4.00 1.29
N GLN A 46 2.56 -3.41 1.59
CA GLN A 46 2.65 -2.19 2.39
C GLN A 46 1.96 -0.99 1.71
N SER A 47 2.12 -0.88 0.38
CA SER A 47 1.43 0.14 -0.43
C SER A 47 -0.09 -0.01 -0.32
N VAL A 48 -0.62 -1.20 -0.60
CA VAL A 48 -2.08 -1.45 -0.54
C VAL A 48 -2.62 -1.26 0.87
N GLU A 49 -1.91 -1.72 1.90
CA GLU A 49 -2.31 -1.52 3.29
C GLU A 49 -2.45 -0.04 3.63
N LYS A 50 -1.43 0.77 3.31
CA LYS A 50 -1.43 2.20 3.59
C LYS A 50 -2.47 2.94 2.77
N ALA A 51 -2.69 2.56 1.51
CA ALA A 51 -3.76 3.12 0.68
C ALA A 51 -5.15 2.89 1.30
N LEU A 52 -5.46 1.64 1.67
CA LEU A 52 -6.73 1.28 2.31
C LEU A 52 -6.91 1.98 3.67
N LYS A 53 -5.86 2.06 4.49
CA LYS A 53 -5.90 2.78 5.77
C LYS A 53 -6.11 4.29 5.57
N GLY A 54 -5.44 4.89 4.58
CA GLY A 54 -5.65 6.28 4.19
C GLY A 54 -7.10 6.55 3.77
N TYR A 55 -7.66 5.69 2.92
CA TYR A 55 -9.07 5.76 2.52
C TYR A 55 -10.04 5.65 3.70
N LEU A 56 -9.85 4.64 4.56
CA LEU A 56 -10.72 4.41 5.72
C LEU A 56 -10.62 5.54 6.76
N LEU A 57 -9.42 6.10 6.95
CA LEU A 57 -9.23 7.28 7.77
C LEU A 57 -9.94 8.50 7.16
N TRP A 58 -9.93 8.67 5.84
CA TRP A 58 -10.67 9.74 5.17
C TRP A 58 -12.20 9.57 5.28
N ARG A 59 -12.73 8.36 5.05
CA ARG A 59 -14.18 8.10 5.09
C ARG A 59 -14.75 8.05 6.51
N ARG A 60 -14.11 7.28 7.39
CA ARG A 60 -14.66 6.91 8.71
C ARG A 60 -13.95 7.59 9.88
N HIS A 61 -12.91 8.39 9.63
CA HIS A 61 -12.06 8.96 10.68
C HIS A 61 -11.48 7.87 11.61
N ARG A 62 -11.34 6.65 11.09
CA ARG A 62 -10.96 5.45 11.85
C ARG A 62 -9.80 4.75 11.15
N LEU A 63 -8.74 4.52 11.92
CA LEU A 63 -7.68 3.60 11.55
C LEU A 63 -8.02 2.19 11.99
N TYR A 64 -7.62 1.22 11.18
CA TYR A 64 -7.83 -0.19 11.44
C TYR A 64 -6.49 -0.84 11.76
N ASP A 65 -6.49 -1.68 12.79
CA ASP A 65 -5.33 -2.46 13.17
C ASP A 65 -5.20 -3.72 12.30
N GLY A 66 -3.97 -4.20 12.17
CA GLY A 66 -3.63 -5.39 11.39
C GLY A 66 -3.16 -5.09 9.97
N HIS A 67 -2.78 -6.17 9.28
CA HIS A 67 -2.11 -6.17 7.98
C HIS A 67 -2.84 -7.01 6.93
N ASN A 68 -4.03 -7.52 7.26
CA ASN A 68 -4.81 -8.38 6.38
C ASN A 68 -5.52 -7.51 5.32
N LEU A 69 -5.00 -7.51 4.09
CA LEU A 69 -5.56 -6.68 3.02
C LEU A 69 -7.02 -7.04 2.68
N PRO A 70 -7.43 -8.32 2.57
CA PRO A 70 -8.83 -8.66 2.32
C PRO A 70 -9.79 -8.09 3.37
N PHE A 71 -9.40 -8.10 4.64
CA PHE A 71 -10.17 -7.50 5.72
C PHE A 71 -10.31 -5.99 5.54
N LEU A 72 -9.19 -5.27 5.31
CA LEU A 72 -9.22 -3.82 5.08
C LEU A 72 -10.04 -3.46 3.84
N CYS A 73 -9.93 -4.24 2.76
CA CYS A 73 -10.69 -4.05 1.53
C CYS A 73 -12.20 -4.26 1.76
N LYS A 74 -12.59 -5.26 2.57
CA LYS A 74 -13.98 -5.46 2.98
C LYS A 74 -14.52 -4.30 3.82
N GLN A 75 -13.70 -3.70 4.68
CA GLN A 75 -14.10 -2.50 5.42
C GLN A 75 -14.29 -1.31 4.48
N ALA A 76 -13.41 -1.13 3.49
CA ALA A 76 -13.55 -0.07 2.49
C ALA A 76 -14.78 -0.28 1.59
N MET A 77 -15.10 -1.54 1.27
CA MET A 77 -16.28 -1.92 0.49
C MET A 77 -17.60 -1.54 1.17
N GLN A 78 -17.64 -1.48 2.50
CA GLN A 78 -18.83 -0.99 3.22
C GLN A 78 -19.12 0.49 2.97
N GLU A 79 -18.13 1.27 2.52
CA GLU A 79 -18.25 2.70 2.21
C GLU A 79 -18.36 2.96 0.70
N ASP A 80 -17.79 2.07 -0.13
CA ASP A 80 -17.83 2.17 -1.59
C ASP A 80 -17.77 0.77 -2.22
N GLU A 81 -18.85 0.34 -2.86
CA GLU A 81 -18.98 -1.02 -3.40
C GLU A 81 -17.95 -1.36 -4.50
N HIS A 82 -17.32 -0.36 -5.15
CA HIS A 82 -16.30 -0.60 -6.17
C HIS A 82 -15.05 -1.30 -5.62
N PHE A 83 -14.84 -1.30 -4.30
CA PHE A 83 -13.80 -2.13 -3.68
C PHE A 83 -14.07 -3.64 -3.81
N ARG A 84 -15.29 -4.08 -4.14
CA ARG A 84 -15.63 -5.49 -4.36
C ARG A 84 -14.74 -6.14 -5.40
N GLU A 85 -14.50 -5.45 -6.52
CA GLU A 85 -13.66 -5.93 -7.62
C GLU A 85 -12.19 -6.09 -7.22
N ARG A 86 -11.77 -5.50 -6.09
CA ARG A 86 -10.37 -5.44 -5.65
C ARG A 86 -10.06 -6.41 -4.51
N ILE A 87 -11.07 -7.16 -4.04
CA ILE A 87 -10.90 -8.17 -2.97
C ILE A 87 -9.98 -9.32 -3.42
N ALA A 88 -10.13 -9.79 -4.66
CA ALA A 88 -9.32 -10.88 -5.20
C ALA A 88 -7.83 -10.49 -5.21
N LEU A 89 -7.53 -9.32 -5.78
CA LEU A 89 -6.22 -8.70 -5.80
C LEU A 89 -5.62 -8.50 -4.41
N ALA A 90 -6.41 -7.97 -3.46
CA ALA A 90 -5.97 -7.81 -2.08
C ALA A 90 -5.61 -9.17 -1.43
N SER A 91 -6.32 -10.24 -1.80
CA SER A 91 -6.07 -11.58 -1.28
C SER A 91 -4.77 -12.17 -1.84
N GLU A 92 -4.53 -11.96 -3.13
CA GLU A 92 -3.32 -12.41 -3.81
C GLU A 92 -2.06 -11.72 -3.27
N ILE A 93 -2.06 -10.39 -3.17
CA ILE A 93 -0.92 -9.64 -2.59
C ILE A 93 -0.67 -10.07 -1.14
N ASN A 94 -1.73 -10.32 -0.37
CA ASN A 94 -1.61 -10.73 1.02
C ASN A 94 -1.06 -12.16 1.19
N HIS A 95 -1.26 -13.04 0.21
CA HIS A 95 -0.69 -14.39 0.20
C HIS A 95 0.85 -14.34 0.13
N TYR A 96 1.38 -13.65 -0.87
CA TYR A 96 2.83 -13.51 -1.08
C TYR A 96 3.55 -12.73 0.04
N TYR A 97 2.83 -11.85 0.76
CA TYR A 97 3.39 -11.13 1.93
C TYR A 97 3.66 -12.03 3.14
N ILE A 98 2.86 -13.07 3.36
CA ILE A 98 3.07 -13.95 4.52
C ILE A 98 4.37 -14.73 4.33
N GLU A 99 4.66 -15.10 3.09
CA GLU A 99 5.78 -15.95 2.70
C GLU A 99 7.09 -15.18 2.55
N SER A 100 7.03 -13.88 2.27
CA SER A 100 8.22 -13.03 2.09
C SER A 100 8.93 -12.61 3.39
N ARG A 101 8.34 -12.88 4.58
CA ARG A 101 8.79 -12.30 5.86
C ARG A 101 9.81 -13.10 6.65
N TYR A 102 10.00 -14.38 6.36
CA TYR A 102 10.97 -15.22 7.05
C TYR A 102 11.72 -16.07 6.02
N PRO A 103 13.04 -16.29 6.19
CA PRO A 103 13.73 -17.32 5.45
C PRO A 103 13.07 -18.66 5.79
N ALA A 104 12.28 -19.18 4.85
CA ALA A 104 11.61 -20.47 4.95
C ALA A 104 12.38 -21.50 4.12
N ASP A 105 12.40 -22.76 4.56
CA ASP A 105 13.05 -23.86 3.83
C ASP A 105 12.45 -24.08 2.43
N PHE A 106 11.21 -23.61 2.22
CA PHE A 106 10.58 -23.42 0.92
C PHE A 106 10.29 -21.94 0.73
N LEU A 107 11.21 -21.24 0.06
CA LEU A 107 10.89 -19.97 -0.57
C LEU A 107 9.95 -20.27 -1.73
N LEU A 108 8.71 -19.76 -1.68
CA LEU A 108 7.96 -19.57 -2.90
C LEU A 108 8.81 -18.64 -3.76
N SER A 109 9.45 -19.19 -4.78
CA SER A 109 10.26 -18.40 -5.71
C SER A 109 9.27 -17.58 -6.52
N LEU A 110 9.01 -16.36 -6.08
CA LEU A 110 8.40 -15.34 -6.91
C LEU A 110 9.25 -15.23 -8.17
N ASP A 111 8.62 -15.39 -9.33
CA ASP A 111 9.25 -15.11 -10.61
C ASP A 111 8.99 -13.65 -11.00
N GLU A 112 9.65 -13.23 -12.08
CA GLU A 112 9.53 -11.88 -12.61
C GLU A 112 8.08 -11.56 -13.00
N GLU A 113 7.39 -12.52 -13.64
CA GLU A 113 6.01 -12.36 -14.09
C GLU A 113 5.06 -12.06 -12.91
N THR A 114 5.17 -12.84 -11.84
CA THR A 114 4.39 -12.64 -10.62
C THR A 114 4.75 -11.32 -9.95
N ALA A 115 6.05 -10.98 -9.84
CA ALA A 115 6.49 -9.71 -9.27
C ALA A 115 5.92 -8.50 -10.05
N MET A 116 5.97 -8.56 -11.39
CA MET A 116 5.38 -7.55 -12.27
C MET A 116 3.87 -7.45 -12.08
N LYS A 117 3.17 -8.58 -12.01
CA LYS A 117 1.72 -8.62 -11.78
C LYS A 117 1.36 -7.95 -10.46
N LEU A 118 2.08 -8.23 -9.36
CA LEU A 118 1.85 -7.60 -8.07
C LEU A 118 2.02 -6.08 -8.12
N ILE A 119 2.98 -5.57 -8.90
CA ILE A 119 3.19 -4.13 -9.10
C ILE A 119 2.01 -3.51 -9.86
N VAL A 120 1.54 -4.15 -10.92
CA VAL A 120 0.37 -3.69 -11.71
C VAL A 120 -0.86 -3.62 -10.82
N ASP A 121 -1.16 -4.72 -10.12
CA ASP A 121 -2.26 -4.84 -9.19
C ASP A 121 -2.21 -3.76 -8.08
N THR A 122 -1.03 -3.55 -7.50
CA THR A 122 -0.82 -2.50 -6.49
C THR A 122 -1.03 -1.10 -7.08
N SER A 123 -0.58 -0.87 -8.31
CA SER A 123 -0.76 0.39 -9.03
C SER A 123 -2.24 0.70 -9.28
N ASP A 124 -3.01 -0.31 -9.67
CA ASP A 124 -4.45 -0.19 -9.93
C ASP A 124 -5.22 0.18 -8.64
N MET A 125 -4.95 -0.54 -7.55
CA MET A 125 -5.54 -0.23 -6.24
C MET A 125 -5.18 1.18 -5.78
N LEU A 126 -3.90 1.58 -5.86
CA LEU A 126 -3.45 2.89 -5.40
C LEU A 126 -4.06 4.02 -6.24
N THR A 127 -4.11 3.85 -7.56
CA THR A 127 -4.73 4.82 -8.48
C THR A 127 -6.21 4.98 -8.17
N PHE A 128 -6.91 3.87 -7.96
CA PHE A 128 -8.31 3.88 -7.57
C PHE A 128 -8.53 4.66 -6.26
N VAL A 129 -7.80 4.33 -5.20
CA VAL A 129 -7.89 5.03 -3.90
C VAL A 129 -7.57 6.52 -4.04
N ASN A 130 -6.49 6.88 -4.74
CA ASN A 130 -6.11 8.28 -4.95
C ASN A 130 -7.21 9.06 -5.70
N SER A 131 -7.89 8.42 -6.66
CA SER A 131 -8.99 9.05 -7.39
C SER A 131 -10.22 9.35 -6.52
N LEU A 132 -10.48 8.51 -5.51
CA LEU A 132 -11.56 8.70 -4.54
C LEU A 132 -11.23 9.83 -3.56
N VAL A 133 -10.00 9.84 -3.02
CA VAL A 133 -9.56 10.80 -1.99
C VAL A 133 -9.06 12.11 -2.61
N LYS A 134 -9.00 12.21 -3.95
CA LYS A 134 -8.44 13.34 -4.72
C LYS A 134 -7.01 13.68 -4.30
N PHE A 135 -6.21 12.64 -4.05
CA PHE A 135 -4.80 12.77 -3.73
C PHE A 135 -3.96 12.84 -5.00
N ASP A 136 -3.05 13.83 -5.05
CA ASP A 136 -2.00 13.92 -6.07
C ASP A 136 -0.63 13.86 -5.40
N PHE A 137 0.10 12.79 -5.72
CA PHE A 137 1.43 12.54 -5.18
C PHE A 137 2.44 13.63 -5.59
N SER A 138 2.32 14.18 -6.79
CA SER A 138 3.32 15.11 -7.34
C SER A 138 3.28 16.48 -6.67
N SER A 139 2.09 16.97 -6.32
CA SER A 139 1.92 18.25 -5.62
C SER A 139 2.06 18.13 -4.10
N TYR A 140 1.89 16.94 -3.54
CA TYR A 140 2.04 16.71 -2.11
C TYR A 140 3.51 16.88 -1.68
N HIS A 141 3.76 17.71 -0.66
CA HIS A 141 5.09 18.18 -0.23
C HIS A 141 5.91 19.04 -1.22
N ALA A 142 5.53 19.19 -2.50
CA ALA A 142 6.25 20.04 -3.46
C ALA A 142 6.37 21.51 -3.01
N LYS A 143 5.38 22.04 -2.27
CA LYS A 143 5.37 23.41 -1.74
C LYS A 143 6.24 23.63 -0.50
N LYS A 144 6.76 22.58 0.16
CA LYS A 144 7.67 22.76 1.31
C LYS A 144 9.09 23.11 0.90
N SER A 145 9.45 22.91 -0.38
CA SER A 145 10.81 23.12 -0.90
C SER A 145 11.07 24.55 -1.39
N SER A 146 10.03 25.39 -1.54
CA SER A 146 10.14 26.74 -2.08
C SER A 146 10.27 27.86 -1.04
N VAL A 147 10.34 27.55 0.27
CA VAL A 147 10.50 28.53 1.35
C VAL A 147 11.97 28.73 1.79
N GLY A 148 12.94 28.08 1.12
CA GLY A 148 14.36 28.08 1.53
C GLY A 148 15.34 28.91 0.68
N LYS A 149 14.89 29.77 -0.23
CA LYS A 149 15.77 30.63 -1.04
C LYS A 149 15.29 32.08 -1.06
N ALA A 150 15.36 32.73 0.09
CA ALA A 150 15.43 34.19 0.20
C ALA A 150 16.21 34.49 1.50
N GLY A 151 17.50 34.79 1.34
CA GLY A 151 18.46 35.06 2.40
C GLY A 151 19.83 35.22 1.77
#